data_AF-A0AAU9WVR1-F1
#
_entry.id   AF-A0AAU9WVR1-F1
#
_cell.length_a   1.000
_cell.length_b   1.000
_cell.length_c   1.000
_cell.angle_alpha   90.00
_cell.angle_beta   90.00
_cell.angle_gamma   90.00
#
_symmetry.space_group_name_H-M   'P 1'
#
loop_
_entity.id
_entity.type
_entity.pdbx_description
1 polymer ?
#
loop_
_entity_poly.entity_id
_entity_poly.type
_entity_poly.pdbx_seq_one_letter_code
_entity_poly.pdbx_strand_id
1 'polypeptide(L)'
;MPVKNNVLIYENIYRSAVVQYGVWDQIRVDHGTEFYLSLYTQEKLSTYRTNSRRAPFIQTTSKQNHPAERKWVEFNTRVNYPI
;
A
#
# COMPACT_ATOMS: atom_id res chain seq x y z
N MET A 1 0.16 -7.28 18.44
CA MET A 1 -0.25 -7.30 17.02
C MET A 1 0.69 -8.22 16.26
N PRO A 2 0.22 -9.03 15.30
CA PRO A 2 1.10 -9.87 14.50
C PRO A 2 2.05 -8.98 13.67
N VAL A 3 3.34 -9.35 13.65
CA VAL A 3 4.34 -8.65 12.84
C VAL A 3 4.13 -9.04 11.38
N LYS A 4 3.77 -8.08 10.53
CA LYS A 4 3.62 -8.34 9.09
C LYS A 4 5.00 -8.39 8.42
N ASN A 5 5.16 -9.32 7.48
CA ASN A 5 6.41 -9.48 6.73
C ASN A 5 6.42 -8.58 5.49
N ASN A 6 7.24 -7.53 5.53
CA ASN A 6 7.36 -6.52 4.46
C ASN A 6 7.77 -7.12 3.11
N VAL A 7 8.58 -8.19 3.10
CA VAL A 7 9.03 -8.84 1.86
C VAL A 7 7.88 -9.57 1.19
N LEU A 8 7.06 -10.29 1.97
CA LEU A 8 5.90 -11.00 1.44
C LEU A 8 4.81 -10.04 0.95
N ILE A 9 4.63 -8.90 1.63
CA ILE A 9 3.72 -7.84 1.17
C ILE A 9 4.23 -7.26 -0.15
N TYR A 10 5.52 -6.96 -0.24
CA TYR A 10 6.11 -6.47 -1.49
C TYR A 10 5.92 -7.46 -2.63
N GLU A 11 6.29 -8.73 -2.43
CA GLU A 11 6.29 -9.75 -3.49
C GLU A 11 4.87 -10.06 -3.98
N ASN A 12 3.95 -10.34 -3.05
CA ASN A 12 2.63 -10.85 -3.41
C ASN A 12 1.64 -9.72 -3.78
N ILE A 13 1.82 -8.52 -3.22
CA ILE A 13 0.86 -7.42 -3.40
C ILE A 13 1.43 -6.35 -4.33
N TYR A 14 2.55 -5.72 -3.95
CA TYR A 14 3.02 -4.55 -4.67
C TYR A 14 3.66 -4.91 -6.02
N ARG A 15 4.58 -5.87 -6.04
CA ARG A 15 5.30 -6.29 -7.24
C ARG A 15 4.35 -6.88 -8.28
N SER A 16 3.46 -7.79 -7.87
CA SER A 16 2.49 -8.39 -8.79
C SER A 16 1.62 -7.33 -9.47
N ALA A 17 1.15 -6.35 -8.71
CA ALA A 17 0.27 -5.33 -9.24
C ALA A 17 1.01 -4.30 -10.11
N VAL A 18 2.26 -3.94 -9.80
CA VAL A 18 3.08 -3.10 -10.68
C VAL A 18 3.39 -3.81 -12.00
N VAL A 19 3.66 -5.12 -11.98
CA VAL A 19 3.92 -5.88 -13.21
C VAL A 19 2.65 -5.98 -14.07
N GLN A 20 1.49 -6.16 -13.44
CA GLN A 20 0.22 -6.32 -14.15
C GLN A 20 -0.38 -5.01 -14.67
N TYR A 21 -0.28 -3.92 -13.89
CA TYR A 21 -0.98 -2.66 -14.16
C TYR A 21 -0.05 -1.46 -14.41
N GLY A 22 1.26 -1.64 -14.22
CA GLY A 22 2.24 -0.55 -14.31
C GLY A 22 2.39 0.22 -12.99
N VAL A 23 3.30 1.21 -13.00
CA VAL A 23 3.59 2.04 -11.82
C VAL A 23 2.48 3.08 -11.64
N TRP A 24 1.82 3.07 -10.49
CA TRP A 24 0.77 4.04 -10.20
C TRP A 24 1.31 5.44 -9.90
N ASP A 25 0.49 6.45 -10.19
CA ASP A 25 0.81 7.85 -9.92
C ASP A 25 1.04 8.14 -8.43
N GLN A 26 0.29 7.50 -7.52
CA GLN A 26 0.43 7.73 -6.09
C GLN A 26 -0.10 6.53 -5.29
N ILE A 27 0.68 6.10 -4.30
CA ILE A 27 0.26 5.09 -3.31
C ILE A 27 -0.16 5.79 -2.02
N ARG A 28 -1.26 5.34 -1.41
CA ARG A 28 -1.70 5.84 -0.10
C ARG A 28 -1.76 4.70 0.89
N VAL A 29 -1.10 4.87 2.03
CA VAL A 29 -1.08 3.88 3.11
C VAL A 29 -1.22 4.56 4.46
N ASP A 30 -1.62 3.78 5.46
CA ASP A 30 -1.58 4.22 6.84
C ASP A 30 -0.14 4.34 7.34
N HIS A 31 0.04 5.19 8.33
CA HIS A 31 1.35 5.44 8.94
C HIS A 31 1.80 4.22 9.76
N GLY A 32 2.49 3.29 9.10
CA GLY A 32 3.01 2.05 9.67
C GLY A 32 4.26 1.54 8.95
N THR A 33 4.93 0.55 9.55
CA THR A 33 6.21 0.02 9.03
C THR A 33 6.05 -1.12 8.02
N GLU A 34 4.82 -1.62 7.84
CA GLU A 34 4.49 -2.84 7.09
C GLU A 34 4.70 -2.69 5.58
N PHE A 35 4.56 -1.46 5.06
CA PHE A 35 4.66 -1.16 3.62
C PHE A 35 5.99 -0.50 3.23
N TYR A 36 6.96 -0.44 4.14
CA TYR A 36 8.18 0.34 3.95
C TYR A 36 8.93 0.00 2.65
N LEU A 37 9.06 -1.28 2.32
CA LEU A 37 9.74 -1.74 1.10
C LEU A 37 8.99 -1.35 -0.18
N SER A 38 7.66 -1.41 -0.16
CA SER A 38 6.80 -1.00 -1.26
C SER A 38 6.90 0.51 -1.51
N LEU A 39 6.87 1.31 -0.44
CA LEU A 39 7.02 2.77 -0.54
C LEU A 39 8.40 3.18 -1.07
N TYR A 40 9.46 2.53 -0.57
CA TYR A 40 10.82 2.75 -1.06
C TYR A 40 10.94 2.45 -2.57
N THR A 41 10.39 1.33 -3.01
CA THR A 41 10.43 0.95 -4.43
C THR A 41 9.61 1.91 -5.29
N GLN A 42 8.44 2.34 -4.82
CA GLN A 42 7.60 3.33 -5.50
C GLN A 42 8.32 4.68 -5.66
N GLU A 43 9.08 5.10 -4.64
CA GLU A 43 9.91 6.31 -4.73
C GLU A 43 11.04 6.16 -5.74
N LYS A 44 11.71 5.00 -5.79
CA LYS A 44 12.74 4.71 -6.81
C LYS A 44 12.19 4.70 -8.22
N LEU A 45 10.96 4.23 -8.39
CA LEU A 45 10.28 4.20 -9.69
C LEU A 45 9.56 5.51 -10.03
N SER A 46 9.66 6.53 -9.17
CA SER A 46 8.83 7.73 -9.27
C SER A 46 9.05 8.55 -10.54
N THR A 47 10.22 8.42 -11.17
CA THR A 47 10.60 9.07 -12.44
C THR A 47 9.97 8.41 -13.67
N TYR A 48 9.56 7.14 -13.55
CA TYR A 48 8.92 6.38 -14.63
C TYR A 48 7.40 6.53 -14.64
N ARG A 49 6.83 7.27 -13.67
CA ARG A 49 5.40 7.57 -13.64
C ARG A 49 5.03 8.60 -14.70
N THR A 50 3.80 8.53 -15.18
CA THR A 50 3.26 9.52 -16.13
C THR A 50 3.09 10.89 -15.48
N ASN A 51 2.72 10.96 -14.19
CA ASN A 51 2.52 12.22 -13.48
C ASN A 51 3.52 12.45 -12.34
N SER A 52 4.60 13.16 -12.63
CA SER A 52 5.63 13.52 -11.65
C SER A 52 5.27 14.72 -10.76
N ARG A 53 4.14 15.40 -11.00
CA ARG A 53 3.71 16.55 -10.18
C ARG A 53 3.15 16.11 -8.81
N ARG A 54 2.77 14.85 -8.67
CA ARG A 54 2.24 14.27 -7.43
C ARG A 54 3.33 13.52 -6.68
N ALA A 55 3.28 13.59 -5.35
CA ALA A 55 4.12 12.77 -4.50
C ALA A 55 3.90 11.27 -4.79
N PRO A 56 4.98 10.46 -4.84
CA PRO A 56 4.92 9.05 -5.21
C PRO A 56 4.11 8.22 -4.20
N PHE A 57 4.10 8.64 -2.94
CA PHE A 57 3.23 8.09 -1.92
C PHE A 57 2.81 9.14 -0.88
N ILE A 58 1.74 8.84 -0.14
CA ILE A 58 1.30 9.59 1.04
C ILE A 58 1.09 8.59 2.18
N GLN A 59 1.65 8.90 3.35
CA GLN A 59 1.35 8.19 4.59
C GLN A 59 0.39 9.04 5.42
N THR A 60 -0.78 8.51 5.72
CA THR A 60 -1.77 9.18 6.58
C THR A 60 -1.78 8.52 7.95
N THR A 61 -1.64 9.31 9.01
CA THR A 61 -1.94 8.82 10.35
C THR A 61 -3.46 8.64 10.45
N SER A 62 -3.94 7.45 10.82
CA SER A 62 -5.36 7.18 11.09
C SER A 62 -5.85 8.11 12.19
N LYS A 63 -6.47 9.23 11.81
CA LYS A 63 -7.14 10.18 12.71
C LYS A 63 -8.58 10.43 12.32
N GLN A 64 -8.97 10.08 11.09
CA GLN A 64 -10.29 10.33 10.54
C GLN A 64 -10.67 9.14 9.68
N ASN A 65 -11.70 8.40 10.10
CA ASN A 65 -12.32 7.25 9.42
C ASN A 65 -12.51 7.47 7.90
N HIS A 66 -11.45 7.31 7.11
CA HIS A 66 -11.52 7.55 5.68
C HIS A 66 -12.25 6.38 5.01
N PRO A 67 -12.96 6.59 3.88
CA PRO A 67 -13.69 5.51 3.20
C PRO A 67 -12.82 4.30 2.82
N ALA A 68 -11.52 4.51 2.58
CA ALA A 68 -10.55 3.44 2.34
C ALA A 68 -10.26 2.59 3.60
N GLU A 69 -10.23 3.21 4.79
CA GLU A 69 -10.06 2.51 6.08
C GLU A 69 -11.30 1.65 6.39
N ARG A 70 -12.51 2.11 6.04
CA ARG A 70 -13.75 1.30 6.17
C ARG A 70 -13.74 0.07 5.27
N LYS A 71 -13.28 0.22 4.01
CA LYS A 71 -13.12 -0.92 3.09
C LYS A 71 -12.14 -1.95 3.65
N TRP A 72 -11.09 -1.52 4.33
CA TRP A 72 -10.15 -2.43 4.99
C TRP A 72 -10.77 -3.19 6.18
N VAL A 73 -11.64 -2.56 6.97
CA VAL A 73 -12.41 -3.27 8.02
C VAL A 73 -13.32 -4.33 7.40
N GLU A 74 -14.07 -4.00 6.35
CA GLU A 74 -14.92 -4.96 5.63
C GLU A 74 -14.13 -6.08 4.93
N PHE A 75 -12.93 -5.78 4.45
CA PHE A 75 -12.07 -6.78 3.83
C PHE A 75 -11.44 -7.68 4.90
N ASN A 76 -10.99 -7.11 6.02
CA ASN A 76 -10.46 -7.87 7.15
C ASN A 76 -11.49 -8.81 7.76
N THR A 77 -12.77 -8.41 7.86
CA THR A 77 -13.83 -9.32 8.32
C THR A 77 -14.07 -10.49 7.38
N ARG A 78 -13.79 -10.33 6.08
CA ARG A 78 -13.91 -11.40 5.08
C ARG A 78 -12.69 -12.32 5.01
N VAL A 79 -11.51 -11.83 5.39
CA VAL A 79 -10.24 -12.57 5.26
C VAL A 79 -9.85 -13.28 6.56
N ASN A 80 -10.19 -12.75 7.74
CA ASN A 80 -9.65 -13.26 9.01
C ASN A 80 -10.46 -14.33 9.75
N TYR A 81 -11.57 -14.86 9.23
CA TYR A 81 -12.22 -16.02 9.86
C TYR A 81 -12.84 -16.98 8.84
N PRO A 82 -12.27 -18.19 8.75
CA PRO A 82 -12.99 -19.38 9.11
C PRO A 82 -12.40 -19.95 10.40
N ILE A 83 -13.31 -20.34 11.30
CA ILE A 83 -13.08 -21.02 12.57
C ILE A 83 -12.41 -22.38 12.32
#